data_AF-A0A2P5BLC9-F1
#
_entry.id   AF-A0A2P5BLC9-F1
#
_cell.length_a   1.000
_cell.length_b   1.000
_cell.length_c   1.000
_cell.angle_alpha   90.00
_cell.angle_beta   90.00
_cell.angle_gamma   90.00
#
_symmetry.space_group_name_H-M   'P 1'
#
loop_
_entity.id
_entity.type
_entity.pdbx_description
1 polymer ?
#
loop_
_entity_poly.entity_id
_entity_poly.type
_entity_poly.pdbx_seq_one_letter_code
_entity_poly.pdbx_strand_id
1 'polypeptide(L)' 'MVGTESSIDVSSKENLDKLVQIGEQLLKKPVVRINLDTGLTEPVENGGTNEDSLKK' A
#
# COMPACT_ATOMS: atom_id res chain seq x y z
N MET A 1 -9.75 15.57 2.59
CA MET A 1 -9.15 16.13 1.36
C MET A 1 -8.50 14.98 0.63
N VAL A 2 -8.84 14.73 -0.63
CA VAL A 2 -8.21 13.68 -1.45
C VAL A 2 -6.89 14.25 -1.99
N GLY A 3 -5.79 13.51 -1.85
CA GLY A 3 -4.46 13.95 -2.31
C GLY A 3 -4.34 13.93 -3.83
N THR A 4 -3.44 14.74 -4.38
CA THR A 4 -3.15 14.77 -5.83
C THR A 4 -2.72 13.39 -6.35
N GLU A 5 -2.07 12.61 -5.49
CA GLU A 5 -1.63 11.23 -5.75
C GLU A 5 -2.81 10.27 -5.99
N SER A 6 -3.99 10.61 -5.47
CA SER A 6 -5.21 9.81 -5.63
C SER A 6 -5.98 10.15 -6.92
N SER A 7 -5.55 11.17 -7.66
CA SER A 7 -6.19 11.62 -8.90
C SER A 7 -5.63 10.89 -10.11
N ILE A 8 -6.48 10.17 -10.84
CA ILE A 8 -6.10 9.41 -12.05
C ILE A 8 -5.74 10.32 -13.23
N ASP A 9 -6.26 11.55 -13.25
CA ASP A 9 -6.05 12.51 -14.34
C ASP A 9 -4.77 13.36 -14.18
N VAL A 10 -4.01 13.17 -13.09
CA VAL A 10 -2.81 13.97 -12.80
C VAL A 10 -1.55 13.14 -13.05
N SER A 11 -1.04 13.19 -14.29
CA SER A 11 0.16 12.46 -14.74
C SER A 11 1.45 13.31 -14.73
N SER A 12 1.49 14.37 -13.93
CA SER A 12 2.72 15.16 -13.77
C SER A 12 3.87 14.29 -13.26
N LYS A 13 5.11 14.58 -13.68
CA LYS A 13 6.29 13.82 -13.24
C LYS A 13 6.40 13.74 -11.72
N GLU A 14 6.15 14.85 -11.03
CA GLU A 14 6.17 14.90 -9.56
C GLU A 14 5.16 13.94 -8.94
N ASN A 15 3.93 13.86 -9.49
CA ASN A 15 2.92 12.96 -8.97
C ASN A 15 3.29 11.48 -9.18
N LEU A 16 3.85 11.16 -10.34
CA LEU A 16 4.32 9.80 -10.65
C LEU A 16 5.49 9.40 -9.74
N ASP A 17 6.46 10.29 -9.52
CA ASP A 17 7.59 10.04 -8.62
C ASP A 17 7.12 9.82 -7.18
N LYS A 18 6.11 10.58 -6.71
CA LYS A 18 5.49 10.36 -5.39
C LYS A 18 4.76 9.02 -5.29
N LEU A 19 4.04 8.61 -6.34
CA LEU A 19 3.36 7.32 -6.38
C LEU A 19 4.35 6.15 -6.29
N VAL A 20 5.50 6.25 -6.96
CA VAL A 20 6.60 5.26 -6.82
C VAL A 20 7.07 5.19 -5.38
N GLN A 21 7.35 6.33 -4.75
CA GLN A 21 7.79 6.38 -3.34
C GLN A 21 6.74 5.78 -2.39
N ILE A 22 5.45 6.06 -2.61
CA ILE A 22 4.36 5.47 -1.83
C ILE A 22 4.37 3.93 -1.99
N GLY A 23 4.51 3.43 -3.22
CA GLY A 23 4.62 1.99 -3.48
C GLY A 23 5.79 1.34 -2.74
N GLU A 24 6.98 1.93 -2.83
CA GLU A 24 8.18 1.45 -2.12
C GLU A 24 8.01 1.44 -0.60
N GLN A 25 7.31 2.44 -0.04
CA GLN A 25 6.99 2.47 1.39
C GLN A 25 5.96 1.40 1.76
N LEU A 26 4.94 1.18 0.93
CA LEU A 26 3.92 0.16 1.15
C LEU A 26 4.50 -1.26 1.12
N LEU A 27 5.47 -1.53 0.24
CA LEU A 27 6.18 -2.81 0.17
C LEU A 27 6.85 -3.18 1.51
N LYS A 28 7.40 -2.19 2.22
CA LYS A 28 8.07 -2.38 3.51
C LYS A 28 7.13 -2.52 4.70
N LYS A 29 5.82 -2.24 4.54
CA LYS A 29 4.84 -2.35 5.62
C LYS A 29 4.55 -3.83 5.93
N PRO A 30 4.21 -4.15 7.19
CA PRO A 30 3.80 -5.50 7.56
C PRO A 30 2.51 -5.90 6.84
N VAL A 31 2.37 -7.19 6.58
CA VAL A 31 1.15 -7.75 6.00
C VAL A 31 0.00 -7.59 6.99
N VAL A 32 -1.14 -7.15 6.47
CA VAL A 32 -2.42 -7.13 7.17
C VAL A 32 -3.44 -7.91 6.38
N ARG A 33 -4.34 -8.61 7.08
CA ARG A 33 -5.48 -9.31 6.49
C ARG A 33 -6.76 -8.54 6.77
N ILE A 34 -7.78 -8.71 5.94
CA ILE A 34 -9.13 -8.20 6.23
C ILE A 34 -9.88 -9.29 6.98
N ASN A 35 -10.43 -8.96 8.14
CA ASN A 35 -11.42 -9.79 8.80
C ASN A 35 -12.77 -9.58 8.09
N LEU A 36 -13.31 -10.64 7.48
CA LEU A 36 -14.52 -10.56 6.67
C LEU A 36 -15.80 -10.37 7.50
N ASP A 37 -15.78 -10.73 8.79
CA ASP A 37 -16.92 -10.56 9.68
C ASP A 37 -17.04 -9.10 10.16
N THR A 38 -15.90 -8.44 10.41
CA THR A 38 -15.85 -7.06 10.94
C THR A 38 -15.54 -6.00 9.88
N GLY A 39 -14.99 -6.40 8.73
CA GLY A 39 -14.48 -5.50 7.70
C GLY A 39 -13.18 -4.77 8.08
N LEU A 40 -12.60 -5.07 9.24
CA LEU A 40 -11.39 -4.39 9.74
C LEU A 40 -10.12 -5.11 9.32
N THR A 41 -9.02 -4.35 9.21
CA THR A 41 -7.69 -4.90 8.98
C THR A 41 -7.06 -5.40 10.27
N GLU A 42 -6.51 -6.62 10.24
CA GLU A 42 -5.82 -7.25 11.35
C GLU A 42 -4.36 -7.56 10.96
N PRO A 43 -3.40 -7.43 11.89
CA PRO A 43 -2.03 -7.85 11.63
C PRO A 43 -1.94 -9.36 11.41
N VAL A 44 -1.07 -9.78 10.50
CA VAL A 44 -0.72 -11.19 10.33
C VAL A 44 0.53 -11.47 11.15
N GLU A 45 0.39 -12.21 12.25
CA GLU A 45 1.51 -12.58 13.10
C GLU A 45 2.54 -13.40 12.28
N ASN A 46 3.82 -13.01 12.38
CA ASN A 46 4.92 -13.59 11.59
C ASN A 46 4.71 -13.53 10.06
N GLY A 47 3.82 -12.65 9.56
CA GLY A 47 3.49 -12.52 8.14
C GLY A 47 4.56 -11.84 7.27
N GLY A 48 5.59 -11.26 7.86
CA GLY A 48 6.61 -10.50 7.14
C GLY A 48 6.07 -9.19 6.54
N THR A 49 6.74 -8.70 5.50
CA THR A 49 6.34 -7.48 4.77
C THR A 49 5.50 -7.80 3.53
N ASN A 50 4.83 -6.78 2.99
CA ASN A 50 4.13 -6.90 1.70
C ASN A 50 5.08 -7.33 0.57
N GLU A 51 6.33 -6.85 0.60
CA GLU A 51 7.37 -7.26 -0.35
C GLU A 51 7.65 -8.77 -0.28
N ASP A 52 7.80 -9.32 0.93
CA ASP A 52 8.05 -10.75 1.13
C ASP A 52 6.88 -11.60 0.62
N SER A 53 5.65 -11.10 0.73
CA SER A 53 4.44 -11.77 0.28
C SER A 53 4.29 -11.80 -1.24
N LEU A 54 4.80 -10.78 -1.94
CA LEU A 54 4.70 -10.63 -3.40
C LEU A 54 5.79 -11.40 -4.17
N LYS A 55 6.84 -11.91 -3.49
CA LYS A 55 7.93 -12.69 -4.09
C LYS A 55 7.56 -14.14 -4.46
N LYS A 56 6.30 -14.54 -4.27
CA LYS A 56 5.81 -15.91 -4.50
C LYS A 56 5.22 -16.12 -5.89
#